data_AF-A0A1I3AZT4-F1
#
_entry.id   AF-A0A1I3AZT4-F1
#
_cell.length_a   1.000
_cell.length_b   1.000
_cell.length_c   1.000
_cell.angle_alpha   90.00
_cell.angle_beta   90.00
_cell.angle_gamma   90.00
#
_symmetry.space_group_name_H-M   'P 1'
#
loop_
_entity.id
_entity.type
_entity.pdbx_description
1 polymer ?
#
loop_
_entity_poly.entity_id
_entity_poly.type
_entity_poly.pdbx_seq_one_letter_code
_entity_poly.pdbx_strand_id
1 'polypeptide(L)' 'MDLPSQIHVFNRNGTYHFRRRIPKDLLSLYSSSQIVFSLKTKDRKEADRLARVESFKLDQEFQRRGLT' A
#
# COMPACT_ATOMS: atom_id res chain seq x y z
N MET A 1 1.07 10.86 17.24
CA MET A 1 2.09 10.42 16.28
C MET A 1 1.53 9.20 15.54
N ASP A 2 0.84 9.45 14.43
CA ASP A 2 0.27 8.42 13.59
C ASP A 2 1.40 7.67 12.89
N LEU A 3 1.71 6.47 13.38
CA LEU A 3 2.71 5.60 12.79
C LEU A 3 2.36 5.33 11.31
N PRO A 4 3.33 5.42 10.38
CA PRO A 4 3.07 5.24 8.97
C PRO A 4 2.45 3.85 8.75
N SER A 5 1.29 3.89 8.07
CA SER A 5 0.46 2.76 7.67
C SER A 5 1.27 1.47 7.51
N GLN A 6 1.02 0.48 8.37
CA GLN A 6 1.68 -0.82 8.33
C GLN A 6 1.55 -1.44 6.94
N ILE A 7 2.59 -1.32 6.12
CA ILE A 7 2.67 -1.92 4.79
C ILE A 7 2.75 -3.42 5.01
N HIS A 8 1.79 -4.15 4.45
CA HIS A 8 1.71 -5.58 4.65
C HIS A 8 1.73 -6.29 3.30
N VAL A 9 2.80 -7.03 3.03
CA VAL A 9 2.89 -7.96 1.90
C VAL A 9 2.45 -9.33 2.39
N PHE A 10 1.47 -9.93 1.73
CA PHE A 10 0.98 -11.27 2.08
C PHE A 10 0.89 -12.15 0.84
N ASN A 11 1.08 -13.46 1.01
CA ASN A 11 0.96 -14.43 -0.07
C ASN A 11 -0.48 -14.96 -0.10
N ARG A 12 -1.11 -14.92 -1.28
CA ARG A 12 -2.40 -15.57 -1.54
C ARG A 12 -2.24 -16.47 -2.76
N ASN A 13 -2.38 -17.78 -2.55
CA ASN A 13 -2.31 -18.79 -3.61
C ASN A 13 -1.03 -18.72 -4.47
N GLY A 14 0.12 -18.48 -3.83
CA GLY A 14 1.42 -18.39 -4.49
C GLY A 14 1.72 -17.03 -5.12
N THR A 15 0.79 -16.07 -5.11
CA THR A 15 1.01 -14.70 -5.59
C THR A 15 1.08 -13.75 -4.41
N TYR A 16 2.07 -12.86 -4.41
CA TYR A 16 2.17 -11.81 -3.40
C TYR A 16 1.21 -10.66 -3.69
N HIS A 17 0.58 -10.18 -2.63
CA HIS A 17 -0.32 -9.05 -2.63
C HIS A 17 0.22 -7.97 -1.68
N PHE A 18 -0.02 -6.73 -2.07
CA PHE A 18 0.25 -5.56 -1.27
C PHE A 18 -1.04 -5.11 -0.59
N ARG A 19 -0.94 -4.75 0.68
CA ARG A 19 -2.00 -4.09 1.44
C ARG A 19 -1.44 -2.86 2.13
N ARG A 20 -2.12 -1.72 1.95
CA ARG A 20 -1.85 -0.47 2.67
C ARG A 20 -3.15 0.14 3.16
N ARG A 21 -3.15 0.61 4.40
CA ARG A 21 -4.27 1.35 4.97
C ARG A 21 -4.28 2.79 4.45
N ILE A 22 -5.45 3.31 4.12
CA ILE A 22 -5.61 4.72 3.75
C ILE A 22 -5.68 5.56 5.05
N PRO A 23 -4.92 6.67 5.14
CA PRO A 23 -5.03 7.62 6.24
C PRO A 23 -6.45 8.14 6.44
N LYS A 24 -6.84 8.43 7.70
CA LYS A 24 -8.22 8.81 8.03
C LYS A 24 -8.71 10.03 7.25
N ASP A 25 -7.88 11.05 7.11
CA ASP A 25 -8.20 12.25 6.34
C ASP A 25 -8.48 11.97 4.86
N LEU A 26 -7.79 10.98 4.29
CA LEU A 26 -7.99 10.58 2.90
C LEU A 26 -9.17 9.62 2.73
N LEU A 27 -9.72 9.03 3.80
CA LEU A 27 -10.85 8.10 3.69
C LEU A 27 -12.06 8.73 2.98
N SER A 28 -12.28 10.03 3.14
CA SER A 28 -13.36 10.75 2.45
C SER A 28 -13.18 10.81 0.93
N LEU A 29 -11.94 10.67 0.44
CA LEU A 29 -11.58 10.73 -0.99
C LEU A 29 -11.51 9.34 -1.65
N TYR A 30 -11.54 8.27 -0.86
CA TYR A 30 -11.40 6.89 -1.35
C TYR A 30 -12.63 6.06 -0.98
N SER A 31 -13.09 5.22 -1.91
CA SER A 31 -14.24 4.34 -1.68
C SER A 31 -13.97 3.18 -0.71
N SER A 32 -12.76 3.05 -0.17
CA SER A 32 -12.34 1.94 0.68
C SER A 32 -11.31 2.39 1.70
N SER A 33 -11.27 1.72 2.85
CA SER A 33 -10.36 2.06 3.95
C SER A 33 -8.91 1.55 3.79
N GLN A 34 -8.69 0.76 2.75
CA GLN A 34 -7.41 0.14 2.44
C GLN A 34 -7.30 -0.14 0.95
N ILE A 35 -6.07 -0.07 0.45
CA ILE A 35 -5.70 -0.40 -0.92
C ILE A 35 -5.09 -1.80 -0.88
N VAL A 36 -5.66 -2.71 -1.65
CA VAL A 36 -5.17 -4.10 -1.79
C VAL A 36 -5.08 -4.46 -3.26
N PHE A 37 -3.90 -4.87 -3.72
CA PHE A 37 -3.71 -5.34 -5.10
C PHE A 37 -2.62 -6.40 -5.18
N SER A 38 -2.63 -7.17 -6.26
CA SER A 38 -1.62 -8.20 -6.52
C SER A 38 -0.34 -7.55 -7.02
N LEU A 39 0.81 -7.92 -6.42
CA LEU A 39 2.15 -7.57 -6.92
C LEU A 39 2.55 -8.43 -8.12
N LYS A 40 1.70 -9.37 -8.54
CA LYS A 40 1.87 -10.26 -9.70
C LYS A 40 3.21 -11.02 -9.71
N THR A 41 3.79 -11.25 -8.53
CA THR A 41 5.03 -11.99 -8.35
C THR A 41 4.84 -13.12 -7.36
N LYS A 42 5.54 -14.22 -7.58
CA LYS A 42 5.64 -15.36 -6.67
C LYS A 42 6.93 -15.35 -5.86
N ASP A 43 7.86 -14.45 -6.20
CA ASP A 43 9.13 -14.29 -5.48
C ASP A 43 8.97 -13.29 -4.34
N ARG A 44 9.44 -13.68 -3.14
CA ARG A 44 9.31 -12.84 -1.94
C ARG A 44 10.16 -11.58 -2.01
N LYS A 45 11.38 -11.67 -2.54
CA LYS A 45 12.31 -10.53 -2.60
C LYS A 45 11.80 -9.50 -3.59
N GLU A 46 11.34 -9.96 -4.75
CA GLU A 46 10.72 -9.09 -5.75
C GLU A 46 9.42 -8.48 -5.21
N ALA A 47 8.62 -9.24 -4.46
CA ALA A 47 7.43 -8.69 -3.81
C ALA A 47 7.77 -7.56 -2.83
N ASP A 48 8.82 -7.72 -2.01
CA ASP A 48 9.25 -6.68 -1.07
C ASP A 48 9.73 -5.43 -1.81
N ARG A 49 10.50 -5.61 -2.88
CA ARG A 49 10.97 -4.50 -3.73
C ARG A 49 9.80 -3.74 -4.36
N LEU A 50 8.86 -4.44 -4.98
CA LEU A 50 7.68 -3.84 -5.59
C LEU A 50 6.79 -3.16 -4.54
N ALA A 51 6.63 -3.77 -3.36
CA ALA A 51 5.87 -3.19 -2.26
C ALA A 51 6.48 -1.87 -1.78
N ARG A 52 7.81 -1.77 -1.66
CA ARG A 52 8.49 -0.51 -1.30
C ARG A 52 8.27 0.57 -2.34
N VAL A 53 8.43 0.24 -3.63
CA VAL A 53 8.22 1.17 -4.74
C VAL A 53 6.78 1.68 -4.77
N GLU A 54 5.82 0.77 -4.67
CA GLU A 54 4.40 1.13 -4.72
C GLU A 54 3.95 1.86 -3.46
N SER A 55 4.54 1.54 -2.31
CA SER A 55 4.37 2.33 -1.10
C SER A 55 4.88 3.76 -1.31
N PHE A 56 6.07 3.95 -1.87
CA PHE A 56 6.58 5.30 -2.10
C PHE A 56 5.67 6.10 -3.04
N LYS A 57 5.20 5.50 -4.13
CA LYS A 57 4.24 6.16 -5.05
C LYS A 57 2.93 6.53 -4.35
N LEU A 58 2.36 5.63 -3.56
CA LEU A 58 1.14 5.90 -2.80
C LEU A 58 1.36 6.99 -1.77
N ASP A 59 2.54 7.06 -1.17
CA ASP A 59 2.91 8.11 -0.21
C ASP A 59 2.91 9.48 -0.89
N GLN A 60 3.58 9.58 -2.05
CA GLN A 60 3.57 10.80 -2.87
C GLN A 60 2.16 11.16 -3.34
N GLU A 61 1.34 10.17 -3.70
CA GLU A 61 -0.05 10.42 -4.09
C GLU A 61 -0.89 10.93 -2.91
N PHE A 62 -0.74 10.35 -1.72
CA PHE A 62 -1.41 10.79 -0.50
C PHE A 62 -0.99 12.21 -0.14
N GLN A 63 0.31 12.51 -0.22
CA GLN A 63 0.83 13.85 -0.01
C GLN A 63 0.24 14.86 -0.99
N ARG A 64 0.18 14.50 -2.28
CA ARG A 64 -0.42 15.34 -3.33
C ARG A 64 -1.92 15.56 -3.14
N ARG A 65 -2.65 14.54 -2.66
CA ARG A 65 -4.12 14.58 -2.52
C ARG A 65 -4.62 15.21 -1.22
N GLY A 66 -3.76 15.46 -0.25
CA GLY A 66 -4.12 16.36 0.85
C GLY A 66 -3.61 15.98 2.24
N LEU A 67 -2.36 15.55 2.41
CA LEU A 67 -1.75 15.53 3.75
C LEU A 67 -0.25 15.89 3.70
N THR A 68 0.09 16.97 4.41
CA THR A 68 1.41 17.30 4.97
C THR A 68 1.56 16.61 6.32
#